data_AF-A0A7C0V2X8-F1
#
_entry.id   AF-A0A7C0V2X8-F1
#
_cell.length_a   1.000
_cell.length_b   1.000
_cell.length_c   1.000
_cell.angle_alpha   90.00
_cell.angle_beta   90.00
_cell.angle_gamma   90.00
#
_symmetry.space_group_name_H-M   'P 1'
#
loop_
_entity.id
_entity.type
_entity.pdbx_description
1 polymer ?
#
loop_
_entity_poly.entity_id
_entity_poly.type
_entity_poly.pdbx_seq_one_letter_code
_entity_poly.pdbx_strand_id
1 'polypeptide(L)'
;MNGEVEARLLRRIPPKPRLSTPYMDFEAKVRYLASSLIVTIPARVAREMGIRLGDRIIVRVMKKEAKPASTPRSLASSRRRLPR
;
A
#
# COMPACT_ATOMS: atom_id res chain seq x y z
N MET A 1 -33.87 -51.27 13.35
CA MET A 1 -32.41 -51.46 13.21
C MET A 1 -31.79 -50.09 13.04
N ASN A 2 -30.95 -49.72 14.01
CA ASN A 2 -30.26 -48.43 14.07
C ASN A 2 -29.10 -48.45 13.08
N GLY A 3 -29.07 -47.48 12.15
CA GLY A 3 -27.92 -47.22 11.30
C GLY A 3 -27.47 -45.79 11.55
N GLU A 4 -26.44 -45.63 12.38
CA GLU A 4 -25.71 -44.38 12.56
C GLU A 4 -25.06 -43.97 11.23
N VAL A 5 -25.23 -42.72 10.82
CA VAL A 5 -24.47 -42.16 9.68
C VAL A 5 -23.60 -41.03 10.21
N GLU A 6 -22.29 -41.28 10.15
CA GLU A 6 -21.21 -40.41 10.62
C GLU A 6 -21.24 -39.00 10.00
N ALA A 7 -21.22 -37.99 10.87
CA ALA A 7 -20.91 -36.61 10.51
C ALA A 7 -19.42 -36.47 10.18
N ARG A 8 -19.06 -36.43 8.89
CA ARG A 8 -17.73 -35.98 8.48
C ARG A 8 -17.75 -34.48 8.24
N LEU A 9 -17.31 -33.73 9.27
CA LEU A 9 -16.91 -32.34 9.18
C LEU A 9 -16.02 -32.17 7.94
N LEU A 10 -16.55 -31.52 6.90
CA LEU A 10 -15.77 -31.09 5.74
C LEU A 10 -14.68 -30.16 6.28
N ARG A 11 -13.49 -30.74 6.49
CA ARG A 11 -12.30 -30.03 6.94
C ARG A 11 -12.20 -28.79 6.07
N ARG A 12 -12.31 -27.61 6.70
CA ARG A 12 -12.04 -26.32 6.07
C ARG A 12 -10.70 -26.48 5.36
N ILE A 13 -10.74 -26.56 4.04
CA ILE A 13 -9.55 -26.54 3.21
C ILE A 13 -8.87 -25.21 3.57
N PRO A 14 -7.68 -25.20 4.19
CA PRO A 14 -6.98 -23.94 4.39
C PRO A 14 -6.80 -23.32 3.00
N PRO A 15 -7.17 -22.04 2.80
CA PRO A 15 -7.01 -21.42 1.50
C PRO A 15 -5.55 -21.59 1.08
N LYS A 16 -5.33 -22.15 -0.12
CA LYS A 16 -3.98 -22.25 -0.71
C LYS A 16 -3.29 -20.90 -0.53
N PRO A 17 -2.04 -20.85 -0.04
CA PRO A 17 -1.30 -19.59 0.02
C PRO A 17 -1.28 -19.04 -1.40
N ARG A 18 -1.95 -17.89 -1.59
CA ARG A 18 -1.86 -17.16 -2.85
C ARG A 18 -0.37 -16.88 -3.05
N LEU A 19 0.15 -17.21 -4.24
CA LEU A 19 1.49 -16.84 -4.66
C LEU A 19 1.64 -15.33 -4.43
N SER A 20 2.25 -14.96 -3.31
CA SER A 20 2.48 -13.57 -2.96
C SER A 20 3.42 -13.04 -4.01
N THR A 21 3.05 -11.92 -4.63
CA THR A 21 4.00 -11.18 -5.44
C THR A 21 5.27 -11.00 -4.60
N PRO A 22 6.46 -11.30 -5.13
CA PRO A 22 7.69 -11.25 -4.33
C PRO A 22 8.06 -9.83 -3.86
N TYR A 23 7.26 -8.84 -4.23
CA TYR A 23 7.45 -7.43 -3.94
C TYR A 23 6.12 -6.81 -3.53
N MET A 24 6.21 -5.76 -2.72
CA MET A 24 5.08 -4.95 -2.27
C MET A 24 5.51 -3.50 -2.23
N ASP A 25 4.82 -2.65 -2.98
CA ASP A 25 5.08 -1.22 -3.01
C ASP A 25 4.32 -0.53 -1.88
N PHE A 26 4.99 0.37 -1.17
CA PHE A 26 4.36 1.22 -0.17
C PHE A 26 4.93 2.63 -0.21
N GLU A 27 4.08 3.62 0.07
CA GLU A 27 4.52 4.99 0.25
C GLU A 27 4.93 5.21 1.70
N ALA A 28 6.08 5.85 1.90
CA ALA A 28 6.56 6.23 3.21
C ALA A 28 7.22 7.61 3.17
N LYS A 29 7.08 8.34 4.27
CA LYS A 29 7.75 9.63 4.45
C LYS A 29 9.16 9.41 4.96
N VAL A 30 10.12 10.08 4.32
CA VAL A 30 11.49 10.16 4.83
C VAL A 30 11.51 11.07 6.05
N ARG A 31 12.16 10.63 7.14
CA ARG A 31 12.30 11.39 8.38
C ARG A 31 13.77 11.43 8.80
N TYR A 32 14.13 12.43 9.60
CA TYR A 32 15.42 12.47 10.29
C TYR A 32 15.32 11.72 11.62
N LEU A 33 16.31 10.89 11.90
CA LEU A 33 16.56 10.33 13.23
C LEU A 33 18.04 10.52 13.54
N ALA A 34 18.33 11.32 14.57
CA ALA A 34 19.67 11.82 14.86
C ALA A 34 20.31 12.46 13.61
N SER A 35 21.40 11.89 13.10
CA SER A 35 22.12 12.34 11.90
C SER A 35 21.83 11.53 10.64
N SER A 36 20.79 10.69 10.64
CA SER A 36 20.48 9.77 9.55
C SER A 36 19.07 9.99 9.00
N LEU A 37 18.91 9.82 7.69
CA LEU A 37 17.60 9.72 7.05
C LEU A 37 17.08 8.29 7.20
N ILE A 38 15.84 8.16 7.67
CA ILE A 38 15.17 6.88 7.85
C ILE A 38 13.84 6.84 7.09
N VAL A 39 13.48 5.64 6.65
CA VAL A 39 12.16 5.32 6.11
C VAL A 39 11.52 4.27 7.01
N THR A 40 10.35 4.59 7.57
CA THR A 40 9.63 3.65 8.43
C THR A 40 8.84 2.67 7.58
N ILE A 41 9.10 1.37 7.75
CA ILE A 41 8.28 0.31 7.15
C ILE A 41 6.99 0.20 7.96
N PRO A 42 5.79 0.40 7.36
CA PRO A 42 4.54 0.25 8.10
C PRO A 42 4.37 -1.18 8.63
N ALA A 43 3.81 -1.33 9.83
CA ALA A 43 3.66 -2.62 10.49
C ALA A 43 2.89 -3.66 9.66
N ARG A 44 1.93 -3.21 8.85
CA ARG A 44 1.20 -4.07 7.91
C ARG A 44 2.13 -4.69 6.87
N VAL A 45 2.99 -3.87 6.25
CA VAL A 45 3.98 -4.33 5.25
C VAL A 45 4.96 -5.31 5.88
N ALA A 46 5.47 -5.00 7.08
CA ALA A 46 6.40 -5.87 7.77
C ALA A 46 5.80 -7.25 8.08
N ARG A 47 4.53 -7.30 8.54
CA ARG A 47 3.83 -8.57 8.81
C ARG A 47 3.56 -9.38 7.55
N GLU A 48 3.11 -8.71 6.49
CA GLU A 48 2.76 -9.36 5.21
C GLU A 48 4.00 -9.89 4.48
N MET A 49 5.11 -9.15 4.55
CA MET A 49 6.40 -9.54 3.95
C MET A 49 7.29 -10.36 4.89
N GLY A 50 6.85 -10.63 6.12
CA GLY A 50 7.60 -11.42 7.11
C GLY A 50 8.89 -10.78 7.64
N ILE A 51 9.02 -9.44 7.57
CA ILE A 51 10.21 -8.68 7.98
C ILE A 51 10.30 -8.60 9.51
N ARG A 52 11.47 -8.89 10.07
CA ARG A 52 11.78 -8.86 11.50
C ARG A 52 12.95 -7.92 11.81
N LEU A 53 13.10 -7.56 13.08
CA LEU A 53 14.25 -6.79 13.55
C LEU A 53 15.55 -7.59 13.33
N GLY A 54 16.55 -6.95 12.73
CA GLY A 54 17.83 -7.57 12.38
C GLY A 54 17.92 -8.07 10.95
N ASP A 55 16.80 -8.15 10.22
CA ASP A 55 16.81 -8.55 8.83
C ASP A 55 17.51 -7.51 7.94
N ARG A 56 18.21 -7.99 6.92
CA ARG A 56 18.74 -7.16 5.84
C ARG A 56 17.75 -7.16 4.68
N ILE A 57 17.44 -5.97 4.17
CA ILE A 57 16.51 -5.79 3.05
C ILE A 57 17.17 -5.02 1.92
N ILE A 58 16.70 -5.23 0.69
CA ILE A 58 17.11 -4.46 -0.48
C ILE A 58 16.07 -3.37 -0.73
N VAL A 59 16.52 -2.11 -0.83
CA VAL A 59 15.66 -0.96 -1.10
C VAL A 59 15.96 -0.44 -2.51
N ARG A 60 14.94 -0.37 -3.36
CA ARG A 60 15.03 0.25 -4.69
C ARG A 60 14.49 1.68 -4.62
N VAL A 61 15.34 2.67 -4.85
CA VAL A 61 14.95 4.09 -4.88
C VAL A 61 14.80 4.52 -6.33
N MET A 62 13.60 4.94 -6.72
CA MET A 62 13.33 5.49 -8.05
C MET A 62 13.04 6.98 -7.94
N LYS A 63 13.64 7.78 -8.84
CA LYS A 63 13.33 9.21 -8.93
C LYS A 63 11.92 9.35 -9.51
N LYS A 64 10.97 9.87 -8.72
CA LYS A 64 9.65 10.19 -9.23
C LYS A 64 9.80 11.27 -10.30
N GLU A 65 9.41 10.95 -11.53
CA GLU A 65 9.34 11.96 -12.58
C GLU A 65 8.34 13.03 -12.16
N ALA A 66 8.74 14.29 -12.29
CA ALA A 66 7.86 15.41 -12.01
C ALA A 66 6.71 15.36 -13.02
N LYS A 67 5.52 14.94 -12.59
CA LYS A 67 4.30 15.16 -13.38
C LYS A 67 4.21 16.67 -13.64
N PRO A 68 4.17 17.15 -14.90
CA PRO A 68 3.90 18.55 -15.15
C PRO A 68 2.55 18.87 -14.53
N ALA A 69 2.51 19.90 -13.68
CA ALA A 69 1.26 20.40 -13.13
C ALA A 69 0.40 20.88 -14.30
N SER A 70 -0.62 20.09 -14.66
CA SER A 70 -1.67 20.53 -15.56
C SER A 70 -2.35 21.73 -14.90
N THR A 71 -2.03 22.93 -15.39
CA THR A 71 -2.63 24.18 -14.92
C THR A 71 -4.04 24.25 -15.52
N PRO A 72 -5.14 24.28 -14.75
CA PRO A 72 -6.40 24.77 -15.30
C PRO A 72 -6.41 26.28 -15.07
N ARG A 73 -5.79 27.04 -15.98
CA ARG A 73 -6.13 28.46 -16.12
C ARG A 73 -7.49 28.53 -16.82
N SER A 74 -8.56 28.28 -16.05
CA SER A 74 -9.89 28.75 -16.43
C SER A 74 -9.89 30.26 -16.19
N LEU A 75 -9.65 31.02 -17.26
CA LEU A 75 -9.98 32.44 -17.33
C LEU A 75 -11.51 32.55 -17.26
N ALA A 76 -12.05 32.55 -16.04
CA ALA A 76 -13.43 32.92 -15.81
C ALA A 76 -13.59 34.41 -16.16
N SER A 77 -14.06 34.66 -17.37
CA SER A 77 -14.44 35.97 -17.88
C SER A 77 -15.45 36.63 -16.95
N SER A 78 -14.98 37.62 -16.20
CA SER A 78 -15.80 38.49 -15.36
C SER A 78 -16.72 39.35 -16.23
N ARG A 79 -17.93 38.88 -16.53
CA ARG A 79 -19.02 39.75 -17.00
C ARG A 79 -19.44 40.70 -15.88
N ARG A 80 -18.85 41.91 -15.86
CA ARG A 80 -19.46 43.06 -15.17
C ARG A 80 -20.78 43.40 -15.88
N ARG A 81 -21.91 43.20 -15.20
CA ARG A 81 -23.16 43.87 -15.54
C ARG A 81 -23.04 45.33 -15.08
N LEU A 82 -23.16 46.28 -16.00
CA LEU A 82 -23.42 47.69 -15.68
C LEU A 82 -24.93 47.87 -15.49
N PRO A 83 -25.38 48.64 -14.49
CA PRO A 83 -26.78 49.00 -14.35
C PRO A 83 -27.09 50.24 -15.22
N ARG A 84 -28.18 50.17 -15.98
CA ARG A 84 -29.01 51.32 -16.34
C ARG A 84 -30.46 50.86 -16.31
#